data_AF-A0A9P0K764-F1
#
_entry.id   AF-A0A9P0K764-F1
#
_cell.length_a   1.000
_cell.length_b   1.000
_cell.length_c   1.000
_cell.angle_alpha   90.00
_cell.angle_beta   90.00
_cell.angle_gamma   90.00
#
_symmetry.space_group_name_H-M   'P 1'
#
loop_
_entity.id
_entity.type
_entity.pdbx_description
1 polymer ?
#
loop_
_entity_poly.entity_id
_entity_poly.type
_entity_poly.pdbx_seq_one_letter_code
_entity_poly.pdbx_strand_id
1 'polypeptide(L)'
;MHVKNLCISFTFFFLNEYNCQVGRSWLDDALEPIYWPLRRTLNEIVKSVIENRKATERNNLPKPELSENLEFPCKFSTPRSEKVPQSVHKLRPGDIDLIGVIGDSLTAGTSVSATNLLELPAEERGASFAGGGADTWRTRLTLPNILKEFNPQLSGYATGTSLYIEKAAGLNFAEPAAFSSDMFTFIQLLVQRIMNDPTVDFRKDWKMITIMMGHNDFCTANCNLKNPYDALIMHAKDLVKVLRFIRDNLPRTIVNIVPPYAATDLWNSLMGTSYGRKTVDIDGNKLICPTEEHPYICTKRNSRQCNVAMNKIMN
;
A
#
# COMPACT_ATOMS: atom_id res chain seq x y z
N MET A 1 -0.43 -13.10 -42.81
CA MET A 1 -0.89 -12.23 -41.71
C MET A 1 -0.77 -13.06 -40.43
N HIS A 2 0.41 -13.06 -39.81
CA HIS A 2 0.70 -13.93 -38.66
C HIS A 2 0.08 -13.32 -37.40
N VAL A 3 -0.90 -14.02 -36.83
CA VAL A 3 -1.43 -13.75 -35.50
C VAL A 3 -0.31 -14.03 -34.49
N LYS A 4 0.31 -12.97 -33.96
CA LYS A 4 1.23 -13.08 -32.84
C LYS A 4 0.42 -12.95 -31.55
N ASN A 5 0.32 -14.08 -30.85
CA ASN A 5 0.10 -14.30 -29.43
C ASN A 5 -0.97 -13.45 -28.71
N LEU A 6 -2.02 -14.16 -28.29
CA LEU A 6 -3.14 -13.72 -27.48
C LEU A 6 -2.69 -13.65 -26.00
N CYS A 7 -2.44 -12.46 -25.46
CA CYS A 7 -2.22 -12.25 -24.02
C CYS A 7 -3.49 -11.63 -23.44
N ILE A 8 -4.22 -12.41 -22.63
CA ILE A 8 -5.42 -11.95 -21.94
C ILE A 8 -5.05 -11.78 -20.46
N SER A 9 -5.13 -10.55 -19.93
CA SER A 9 -4.91 -10.25 -18.50
C SER A 9 -6.08 -10.72 -17.59
N PHE A 10 -6.75 -11.83 -17.91
CA PHE A 10 -7.98 -12.24 -17.23
C PHE A 10 -7.83 -13.30 -16.16
N THR A 11 -6.67 -13.92 -15.96
CA THR A 11 -6.60 -14.98 -14.95
C THR A 11 -5.18 -15.17 -14.45
N PHE A 12 -5.03 -15.01 -13.14
CA PHE A 12 -3.81 -15.30 -12.37
C PHE A 12 -3.35 -16.78 -12.43
N PHE A 13 -3.95 -17.64 -13.27
CA PHE A 13 -3.77 -19.08 -13.17
C PHE A 13 -3.00 -19.78 -14.29
N PHE A 14 -2.76 -19.20 -15.46
CA PHE A 14 -1.95 -19.91 -16.48
C PHE A 14 -1.27 -18.95 -17.44
N LEU A 15 -0.05 -18.51 -17.13
CA LEU A 15 0.87 -17.95 -18.12
C LEU A 15 2.31 -18.41 -17.83
N ASN A 16 2.54 -19.71 -18.00
CA ASN A 16 3.85 -20.24 -18.35
C ASN A 16 3.69 -20.74 -19.79
N GLU A 17 4.06 -19.93 -20.78
CA GLU A 17 4.54 -20.36 -22.13
C GLU A 17 4.46 -19.27 -23.23
N TYR A 18 3.82 -18.13 -23.02
CA TYR A 18 3.72 -17.11 -24.07
C TYR A 18 4.62 -15.92 -23.79
N ASN A 19 5.53 -15.66 -24.73
CA ASN A 19 6.38 -14.47 -24.91
C ASN A 19 5.53 -13.17 -24.90
N CYS A 20 4.92 -12.81 -23.77
CA CYS A 20 4.14 -11.59 -23.63
C CYS A 20 5.09 -10.41 -23.52
N GLN A 21 5.09 -9.53 -24.52
CA GLN A 21 5.77 -8.25 -24.43
C GLN A 21 5.04 -7.37 -23.41
N VAL A 22 5.79 -6.74 -22.51
CA VAL A 22 5.26 -5.81 -21.51
C VAL A 22 4.83 -4.53 -22.23
N GLY A 23 3.52 -4.34 -22.40
CA GLY A 23 2.96 -3.13 -23.01
C GLY A 23 1.46 -3.27 -23.34
N ARG A 24 0.72 -2.17 -23.18
CA ARG A 24 -0.70 -2.06 -23.53
C ARG A 24 -0.88 -2.30 -25.03
N SER A 25 -1.66 -3.32 -25.39
CA SER A 25 -1.92 -3.74 -26.77
C SER A 25 -3.25 -3.21 -27.28
N TRP A 26 -3.46 -3.23 -28.60
CA TRP A 26 -4.76 -2.86 -29.19
C TRP A 26 -5.91 -3.72 -28.67
N LEU A 27 -5.61 -4.97 -28.26
CA LEU A 27 -6.60 -5.90 -27.74
C LEU A 27 -7.05 -5.50 -26.34
N ASP A 28 -6.13 -4.97 -25.52
CA ASP A 28 -6.47 -4.43 -24.21
C ASP A 28 -7.46 -3.27 -24.36
N ASP A 29 -7.23 -2.38 -25.33
CA ASP A 29 -8.16 -1.28 -25.64
C ASP A 29 -9.51 -1.76 -26.17
N ALA A 30 -9.51 -2.81 -26.99
CA ALA A 30 -10.74 -3.38 -27.55
C ALA A 30 -11.59 -4.10 -26.49
N LEU A 31 -10.95 -4.71 -25.48
CA LEU A 31 -11.62 -5.46 -24.42
C LEU A 31 -11.93 -4.61 -23.17
N GLU A 32 -11.30 -3.45 -23.01
CA GLU A 32 -11.52 -2.54 -21.88
C GLU A 32 -13.02 -2.24 -21.61
N PRO A 33 -13.87 -1.99 -22.62
CA PRO A 33 -15.30 -1.72 -22.40
C PRO A 33 -16.09 -2.92 -21.85
N ILE A 34 -15.59 -4.14 -22.04
CA ILE A 34 -16.22 -5.39 -21.57
C ILE A 34 -15.62 -5.79 -20.22
N TYR A 35 -14.30 -5.65 -20.08
CA TYR A 35 -13.54 -6.01 -18.89
C TYR A 35 -14.03 -5.27 -17.65
N TRP A 36 -14.19 -3.94 -17.73
CA TRP A 36 -14.54 -3.14 -16.55
C TRP A 36 -15.91 -3.48 -15.96
N PRO A 37 -16.99 -3.60 -16.75
CA PRO A 37 -18.28 -4.08 -16.26
C PRO A 37 -18.18 -5.47 -15.63
N LEU A 38 -17.52 -6.43 -16.31
CA LEU A 38 -17.41 -7.79 -15.79
C LEU A 38 -16.61 -7.84 -14.48
N ARG A 39 -15.50 -7.11 -14.40
CA ARG A 39 -14.68 -7.02 -13.19
C ARG A 39 -15.47 -6.40 -12.04
N ARG A 40 -16.25 -5.35 -12.28
CA ARG A 40 -17.12 -4.79 -11.24
C ARG A 40 -18.12 -5.83 -10.74
N THR A 41 -18.81 -6.53 -11.65
CA THR A 41 -19.78 -7.56 -11.26
C THR A 41 -19.12 -8.68 -10.46
N LEU A 42 -17.96 -9.19 -10.90
CA LEU A 42 -17.21 -10.20 -10.16
C LEU A 42 -16.75 -9.69 -8.79
N ASN A 43 -16.30 -8.45 -8.71
CA ASN A 43 -15.86 -7.83 -7.46
C ASN A 43 -17.02 -7.74 -6.44
N GLU A 44 -18.24 -7.37 -6.88
CA GLU A 44 -19.42 -7.36 -6.01
C GLU A 44 -19.80 -8.76 -5.51
N ILE A 45 -19.71 -9.77 -6.37
CA ILE A 45 -19.95 -11.17 -5.96
C ILE A 45 -18.94 -11.59 -4.90
N VAL A 46 -17.65 -11.36 -5.15
CA VAL A 46 -16.56 -11.73 -4.23
C VAL A 46 -16.68 -10.97 -2.90
N LYS A 47 -17.01 -9.66 -2.94
CA LYS A 47 -17.31 -8.86 -1.75
C LYS A 47 -18.41 -9.52 -0.90
N SER A 48 -19.54 -9.86 -1.53
CA SER A 48 -20.67 -10.48 -0.82
C SER A 48 -20.29 -11.82 -0.18
N VAL A 49 -19.52 -12.67 -0.88
CA VAL A 49 -19.02 -13.95 -0.34
C VAL A 49 -18.18 -13.72 0.93
N ILE A 50 -17.24 -12.78 0.87
CA ILE A 50 -16.35 -12.46 1.99
C ILE A 50 -17.13 -11.88 3.17
N GLU A 51 -18.07 -10.97 2.93
CA GLU A 51 -18.90 -10.36 3.97
C GLU A 51 -19.76 -11.41 4.68
N ASN A 52 -20.39 -12.31 3.93
CA ASN A 52 -21.19 -13.40 4.50
C ASN A 52 -20.34 -14.36 5.34
N ARG A 53 -19.14 -14.70 4.87
CA ARG A 53 -18.19 -15.53 5.65
C ARG A 53 -17.78 -14.82 6.94
N LYS A 54 -17.34 -13.57 6.86
CA LYS A 54 -16.92 -12.79 8.03
C LYS A 54 -18.05 -12.60 9.04
N ALA A 55 -19.29 -12.42 8.58
CA ALA A 55 -20.45 -12.36 9.45
C ALA A 55 -20.66 -13.70 10.20
N THR A 56 -20.47 -14.83 9.51
CA THR A 56 -20.58 -16.17 10.08
C THR A 56 -19.46 -16.46 11.08
N GLU A 57 -18.22 -16.10 10.75
CA GLU A 57 -17.04 -16.28 11.61
C GLU A 57 -17.08 -15.39 12.86
N ARG A 58 -17.54 -14.13 12.74
CA ARG A 58 -17.74 -13.23 13.89
C ARG A 58 -18.66 -13.83 14.95
N ASN A 59 -19.62 -14.65 14.54
CA ASN A 59 -20.56 -15.29 15.45
C ASN A 59 -20.01 -16.56 16.11
N ASN A 60 -18.91 -17.13 15.60
CA ASN A 60 -18.48 -18.50 15.91
C ASN A 60 -17.05 -18.66 16.46
N LEU A 61 -16.19 -17.63 16.44
CA LEU A 61 -14.77 -17.75 16.85
C LEU A 61 -14.39 -16.78 17.98
N PRO A 62 -13.61 -17.23 18.99
CA PRO A 62 -12.92 -16.33 19.91
C PRO A 62 -11.86 -15.58 19.12
N LYS A 63 -12.02 -14.26 19.01
CA LYS A 63 -11.10 -13.36 18.33
C LYS A 63 -9.71 -13.43 18.98
N PRO A 64 -8.61 -13.65 18.24
CA PRO A 64 -7.29 -13.20 18.67
C PRO A 64 -7.21 -11.68 18.46
N GLU A 65 -8.13 -10.93 19.06
CA GLU A 65 -8.08 -9.47 19.06
C GLU A 65 -7.33 -9.04 20.33
N LEU A 66 -6.39 -8.12 20.15
CA LEU A 66 -5.82 -7.41 21.28
C LEU A 66 -6.97 -6.84 22.12
N SER A 67 -6.88 -6.97 23.45
CA SER A 67 -7.94 -6.51 24.36
C SER A 67 -8.39 -5.10 24.01
N GLU A 68 -9.71 -4.86 24.03
CA GLU A 68 -10.26 -3.51 23.81
C GLU A 68 -9.69 -2.49 24.80
N ASN A 69 -9.35 -2.95 26.01
CA ASN A 69 -8.74 -2.15 27.07
C ASN A 69 -7.22 -1.94 26.90
N LEU A 70 -6.59 -2.58 25.91
CA LEU A 70 -5.17 -2.38 25.65
C LEU A 70 -4.99 -0.98 25.05
N GLU A 71 -4.33 -0.09 25.79
CA GLU A 71 -4.00 1.25 25.31
C GLU A 71 -2.98 1.20 24.17
N PHE A 72 -3.03 2.19 23.27
CA PHE A 72 -2.02 2.32 22.24
C PHE A 72 -0.64 2.53 22.90
N PRO A 73 0.43 1.82 22.47
CA PRO A 73 1.71 1.83 23.19
C PRO A 73 2.38 3.20 23.31
N CYS A 74 2.05 4.14 22.41
CA CYS A 74 2.63 5.47 22.45
C CYS A 74 1.75 6.43 23.25
N LYS A 75 2.34 7.03 24.29
CA LYS A 75 1.71 8.09 25.08
C LYS A 75 2.00 9.45 24.45
N PHE A 76 0.97 10.30 24.33
CA PHE A 76 1.10 11.60 23.67
C PHE A 76 0.71 12.74 24.61
N SER A 77 1.62 13.70 24.81
CA SER A 77 1.25 15.01 25.37
C SER A 77 0.74 15.95 24.27
N THR A 78 1.36 15.93 23.09
CA THR A 78 1.02 16.79 21.95
C THR A 78 1.27 16.09 20.59
N PRO A 79 0.35 15.24 20.11
CA PRO A 79 0.58 14.43 18.89
C PRO A 79 0.61 15.26 17.60
N ARG A 80 -0.09 16.41 17.59
CA ARG A 80 -0.14 17.38 16.48
C ARG A 80 0.58 18.67 16.87
N SER A 81 1.20 19.34 15.90
CA SER A 81 1.88 20.62 16.10
C SER A 81 0.86 21.76 16.29
N GLU A 82 1.17 22.71 17.17
CA GLU A 82 0.32 23.91 17.40
C GLU A 82 0.16 24.77 16.15
N LYS A 83 1.20 24.80 15.31
CA LYS A 83 1.21 25.50 14.01
C LYS A 83 1.55 24.52 12.91
N VAL A 84 0.83 24.61 11.80
CA VAL A 84 1.07 23.75 10.63
C VAL A 84 2.53 23.89 10.18
N PRO A 85 3.32 22.80 10.23
CA PRO A 85 4.74 22.87 9.94
C PRO A 85 4.99 23.23 8.48
N GLN A 86 6.02 24.03 8.21
CA GLN A 86 6.40 24.42 6.83
C GLN A 86 7.48 23.52 6.23
N SER A 87 8.00 22.58 7.01
CA SER A 87 9.10 21.70 6.63
C SER A 87 8.79 20.28 7.02
N VAL A 88 9.08 19.33 6.12
CA VAL A 88 8.92 17.90 6.35
C VAL A 88 9.72 17.41 7.57
N HIS A 89 10.81 18.10 7.91
CA HIS A 89 11.67 17.76 9.05
C HIS A 89 11.10 18.14 10.42
N LYS A 90 9.96 18.83 10.44
CA LYS A 90 9.23 19.23 11.64
C LYS A 90 7.82 18.63 11.70
N LEU A 91 7.55 17.60 10.91
CA LEU A 91 6.27 16.90 10.95
C LEU A 91 6.21 15.99 12.16
N ARG A 92 5.16 16.14 12.96
CA ARG A 92 4.74 15.13 13.92
C ARG A 92 3.76 14.16 13.25
N PRO A 93 3.57 12.93 13.76
CA PRO A 93 2.61 12.01 13.17
C PRO A 93 1.18 12.58 13.12
N GLY A 94 0.78 13.36 14.12
CA GLY A 94 -0.53 14.01 14.15
C GLY A 94 -0.69 15.17 13.16
N ASP A 95 0.39 15.62 12.50
CA ASP A 95 0.32 16.64 11.44
C ASP A 95 -0.08 16.06 10.09
N ILE A 96 -0.11 14.73 9.93
CA ILE A 96 -0.52 14.10 8.67
C ILE A 96 -2.04 14.12 8.57
N ASP A 97 -2.55 14.76 7.53
CA ASP A 97 -3.99 14.96 7.30
C ASP A 97 -4.57 13.93 6.32
N LEU A 98 -3.76 13.59 5.30
CA LEU A 98 -4.14 12.65 4.25
C LEU A 98 -3.11 11.55 4.09
N ILE A 99 -3.59 10.33 3.88
CA ILE A 99 -2.76 9.21 3.43
C ILE A 99 -3.20 8.76 2.05
N GLY A 100 -2.23 8.53 1.17
CA GLY A 100 -2.46 8.00 -0.16
C GLY A 100 -1.42 6.94 -0.51
N VAL A 101 -1.79 6.02 -1.38
CA VAL A 101 -0.91 4.91 -1.78
C VAL A 101 -1.01 4.70 -3.28
N ILE A 102 0.12 4.47 -3.93
CA ILE A 102 0.17 3.89 -5.28
C ILE A 102 0.98 2.59 -5.22
N GLY A 103 0.56 1.58 -5.97
CA GLY A 103 1.26 0.30 -5.97
C GLY A 103 0.57 -0.83 -6.73
N ASP A 104 0.94 -2.06 -6.40
CA ASP A 104 0.47 -3.30 -7.01
C ASP A 104 -0.52 -4.08 -6.10
N SER A 105 -0.73 -5.37 -6.40
CA SER A 105 -1.62 -6.27 -5.66
C SER A 105 -1.39 -6.28 -4.15
N LEU A 106 -0.15 -6.13 -3.69
CA LEU A 106 0.16 -6.17 -2.26
C LEU A 106 -0.39 -4.92 -1.55
N THR A 107 -0.24 -3.75 -2.17
CA THR A 107 -0.84 -2.50 -1.66
C THR A 107 -2.35 -2.44 -1.85
N ALA A 108 -2.91 -3.21 -2.79
CA ALA A 108 -4.36 -3.38 -2.92
C ALA A 108 -4.94 -4.29 -1.82
N GLY A 109 -4.11 -4.98 -1.03
CA GLY A 109 -4.56 -5.95 -0.04
C GLY A 109 -5.18 -7.19 -0.69
N THR A 110 -4.65 -7.60 -1.85
CA THR A 110 -5.17 -8.75 -2.59
C THR A 110 -5.07 -10.02 -1.74
N SER A 111 -6.20 -10.72 -1.59
CA SER A 111 -6.29 -12.01 -0.87
C SER A 111 -5.91 -12.00 0.61
N VAL A 112 -5.84 -10.84 1.28
CA VAL A 112 -5.29 -10.75 2.64
C VAL A 112 -6.04 -11.59 3.68
N SER A 113 -7.35 -11.80 3.50
CA SER A 113 -8.17 -12.67 4.36
C SER A 113 -8.75 -13.88 3.62
N ALA A 114 -8.26 -14.18 2.41
CA ALA A 114 -8.80 -15.26 1.59
C ALA A 114 -8.57 -16.63 2.24
N THR A 115 -9.63 -17.42 2.34
CA THR A 115 -9.58 -18.80 2.87
C THR A 115 -9.76 -19.86 1.79
N ASN A 116 -10.14 -19.47 0.59
CA ASN A 116 -10.43 -20.34 -0.53
C ASN A 116 -10.15 -19.64 -1.88
N LEU A 117 -10.18 -20.42 -2.96
CA LEU A 117 -9.82 -19.93 -4.30
C LEU A 117 -10.76 -18.86 -4.85
N LEU A 118 -12.04 -18.85 -4.44
CA LEU A 118 -13.03 -17.88 -4.91
C LEU A 118 -12.75 -16.47 -4.36
N GLU A 119 -12.08 -16.36 -3.22
CA GLU A 119 -11.72 -15.10 -2.56
C GLU A 119 -10.40 -14.52 -3.07
N LEU A 120 -9.61 -15.25 -3.85
CA LEU A 120 -8.32 -14.78 -4.37
C LEU A 120 -8.38 -13.49 -5.21
N PRO A 121 -9.45 -13.21 -5.98
CA PRO A 121 -9.56 -11.95 -6.70
C PRO A 121 -9.89 -10.75 -5.80
N ALA A 122 -10.11 -10.94 -4.50
CA ALA A 122 -10.55 -9.88 -3.62
C ALA A 122 -9.46 -8.84 -3.35
N GLU A 123 -9.80 -7.57 -3.53
CA GLU A 123 -8.94 -6.42 -3.23
C GLU A 123 -9.38 -5.79 -1.92
N GLU A 124 -8.89 -6.32 -0.80
CA GLU A 124 -9.28 -5.89 0.54
C GLU A 124 -8.47 -4.68 1.01
N ARG A 125 -8.56 -3.58 0.25
CA ARG A 125 -7.78 -2.35 0.47
C ARG A 125 -7.87 -1.83 1.90
N GLY A 126 -9.03 -1.97 2.54
CA GLY A 126 -9.24 -1.61 3.95
C GLY A 126 -8.33 -2.34 4.95
N ALA A 127 -7.80 -3.52 4.60
CA ALA A 127 -6.81 -4.27 5.38
C ALA A 127 -5.36 -4.08 4.88
N SER A 128 -5.13 -3.36 3.79
CA SER A 128 -3.78 -3.15 3.27
C SER A 128 -2.89 -2.40 4.27
N PHE A 129 -1.67 -2.87 4.49
CA PHE A 129 -0.78 -2.31 5.51
C PHE A 129 -0.50 -0.81 5.32
N ALA A 130 -0.40 -0.33 4.08
CA ALA A 130 -0.01 1.05 3.77
C ALA A 130 -1.20 2.01 3.69
N GLY A 131 -2.36 1.53 3.24
CA GLY A 131 -3.50 2.38 2.89
C GLY A 131 -4.84 1.96 3.47
N GLY A 132 -4.90 0.86 4.22
CA GLY A 132 -6.12 0.35 4.83
C GLY A 132 -6.42 1.01 6.17
N GLY A 133 -7.63 1.52 6.35
CA GLY A 133 -8.11 2.13 7.59
C GLY A 133 -9.37 1.45 8.15
N ALA A 134 -9.67 0.23 7.69
CA ALA A 134 -10.77 -0.55 8.24
C ALA A 134 -10.48 -0.94 9.70
N ASP A 135 -11.54 -0.93 10.52
CA ASP A 135 -11.48 -1.26 11.94
C ASP A 135 -10.47 -0.39 12.73
N THR A 136 -9.67 -0.98 13.63
CA THR A 136 -8.68 -0.28 14.48
C THR A 136 -7.33 -0.98 14.43
N TRP A 137 -6.29 -0.37 15.00
CA TRP A 137 -4.95 -1.00 15.06
C TRP A 137 -4.94 -2.32 15.85
N ARG A 138 -5.91 -2.53 16.75
CA ARG A 138 -6.05 -3.75 17.57
C ARG A 138 -6.45 -4.98 16.76
N THR A 139 -7.20 -4.75 15.68
CA THR A 139 -7.75 -5.80 14.84
C THR A 139 -7.03 -5.85 13.49
N ARG A 140 -6.57 -4.70 12.99
CA ARG A 140 -5.80 -4.56 11.75
C ARG A 140 -4.66 -3.57 11.94
N LEU A 141 -3.45 -4.08 12.07
CA LEU A 141 -2.27 -3.24 12.16
C LEU A 141 -1.92 -2.68 10.77
N THR A 142 -2.28 -1.43 10.55
CA THR A 142 -1.99 -0.69 9.31
C THR A 142 -1.46 0.70 9.65
N LEU A 143 -0.75 1.32 8.72
CA LEU A 143 -0.23 2.68 8.88
C LEU A 143 -1.35 3.71 9.12
N PRO A 144 -2.48 3.70 8.38
CA PRO A 144 -3.62 4.57 8.72
C PRO A 144 -4.18 4.31 10.12
N ASN A 145 -4.31 3.05 10.54
CA ASN A 145 -4.84 2.73 11.87
C ASN A 145 -3.92 3.20 13.01
N ILE A 146 -2.60 3.17 12.79
CA ILE A 146 -1.62 3.78 13.70
C ILE A 146 -1.76 5.30 13.71
N LEU A 147 -1.80 5.94 12.53
CA LEU A 147 -1.87 7.40 12.44
C LEU A 147 -3.18 7.99 12.99
N LYS A 148 -4.29 7.25 12.95
CA LYS A 148 -5.56 7.65 13.58
C LYS A 148 -5.42 7.88 15.10
N GLU A 149 -4.51 7.19 15.77
CA GLU A 149 -4.24 7.41 17.20
C GLU A 149 -3.56 8.77 17.47
N PHE A 150 -2.90 9.35 16.46
CA PHE A 150 -2.27 10.67 16.53
C PHE A 150 -3.15 11.78 15.93
N ASN A 151 -3.91 11.46 14.89
CA ASN A 151 -4.86 12.36 14.23
C ASN A 151 -6.17 11.61 13.91
N PRO A 152 -7.21 11.72 14.74
CA PRO A 152 -8.51 11.11 14.47
C PRO A 152 -9.22 11.65 13.22
N GLN A 153 -8.79 12.81 12.68
CA GLN A 153 -9.33 13.41 11.45
C GLN A 153 -8.55 12.98 10.19
N LEU A 154 -7.62 12.03 10.31
CA LEU A 154 -6.92 11.47 9.16
C LEU A 154 -7.92 11.03 8.09
N SER A 155 -7.63 11.31 6.81
CA SER A 155 -8.47 10.92 5.68
C SER A 155 -7.65 10.27 4.56
N GLY A 156 -8.33 9.82 3.50
CA GLY A 156 -7.69 9.21 2.32
C GLY A 156 -7.43 7.71 2.40
N TYR A 157 -7.57 7.07 3.56
CA TYR A 157 -7.45 5.62 3.68
C TYR A 157 -8.64 4.86 3.08
N ALA A 158 -8.41 3.61 2.70
CA ALA A 158 -9.45 2.69 2.24
C ALA A 158 -10.23 2.11 3.42
N THR A 159 -11.55 1.92 3.27
CA THR A 159 -12.42 1.46 4.36
C THR A 159 -12.84 0.00 4.23
N GLY A 160 -12.64 -0.63 3.07
CA GLY A 160 -13.07 -2.01 2.85
C GLY A 160 -12.57 -2.60 1.54
N THR A 161 -13.20 -3.70 1.13
CA THR A 161 -12.95 -4.34 -0.16
C THR A 161 -13.47 -3.46 -1.28
N SER A 162 -12.63 -3.14 -2.25
CA SER A 162 -12.98 -2.23 -3.35
C SER A 162 -11.95 -2.24 -4.48
N LEU A 163 -12.39 -1.88 -5.68
CA LEU A 163 -11.55 -1.45 -6.79
C LEU A 163 -11.06 -0.01 -6.54
N TYR A 164 -9.89 0.36 -7.07
CA TYR A 164 -9.28 1.69 -6.82
C TYR A 164 -10.15 2.88 -7.28
N ILE A 165 -11.07 2.65 -8.21
CA ILE A 165 -12.01 3.65 -8.72
C ILE A 165 -13.17 3.95 -7.76
N GLU A 166 -13.47 3.04 -6.84
CA GLU A 166 -14.59 3.17 -5.91
C GLU A 166 -14.27 4.09 -4.75
N LYS A 167 -15.32 4.67 -4.15
CA LYS A 167 -15.17 5.57 -2.99
C LYS A 167 -14.51 4.89 -1.79
N ALA A 168 -14.80 3.61 -1.55
CA ALA A 168 -14.25 2.84 -0.44
C ALA A 168 -12.72 2.61 -0.54
N ALA A 169 -12.12 2.82 -1.72
CA ALA A 169 -10.68 2.75 -1.89
C ALA A 169 -9.94 4.01 -1.39
N GLY A 170 -10.65 5.12 -1.15
CA GLY A 170 -10.03 6.39 -0.77
C GLY A 170 -8.99 6.84 -1.80
N LEU A 171 -7.76 7.06 -1.33
CA LEU A 171 -6.58 7.42 -2.13
C LEU A 171 -5.63 6.22 -2.33
N ASN A 172 -6.13 4.98 -2.19
CA ASN A 172 -5.37 3.78 -2.51
C ASN A 172 -5.51 3.43 -4.00
N PHE A 173 -4.62 3.98 -4.81
CA PHE A 173 -4.46 3.72 -6.25
C PHE A 173 -3.44 2.61 -6.49
N ALA A 174 -3.74 1.44 -5.94
CA ALA A 174 -3.01 0.22 -6.22
C ALA A 174 -3.78 -0.66 -7.21
N GLU A 175 -3.10 -1.38 -8.09
CA GLU A 175 -3.79 -2.27 -9.03
C GLU A 175 -3.03 -3.60 -9.15
N PRO A 176 -3.71 -4.75 -9.00
CA PRO A 176 -3.10 -6.04 -9.25
C PRO A 176 -2.44 -6.11 -10.64
N ALA A 177 -1.28 -6.74 -10.72
CA ALA A 177 -0.47 -6.85 -11.94
C ALA A 177 0.09 -5.52 -12.51
N ALA A 178 -0.03 -4.39 -11.81
CA ALA A 178 0.57 -3.13 -12.24
C ALA A 178 2.12 -3.16 -12.19
N PHE A 179 2.74 -2.47 -13.13
CA PHE A 179 4.18 -2.29 -13.24
C PHE A 179 4.60 -0.86 -12.87
N SER A 180 5.91 -0.63 -12.77
CA SER A 180 6.46 0.71 -12.54
C SER A 180 6.02 1.75 -13.57
N SER A 181 5.78 1.34 -14.82
CA SER A 181 5.28 2.21 -15.89
C SER A 181 3.88 2.80 -15.61
N ASP A 182 3.08 2.15 -14.78
CA ASP A 182 1.72 2.59 -14.44
C ASP A 182 1.70 3.66 -13.33
N MET A 183 2.78 3.77 -12.55
CA MET A 183 2.84 4.67 -11.39
C MET A 183 2.53 6.13 -11.75
N PHE A 184 2.96 6.58 -12.94
CA PHE A 184 2.70 7.95 -13.37
C PHE A 184 1.21 8.24 -13.55
N THR A 185 0.47 7.29 -14.11
CA THR A 185 -0.99 7.39 -14.25
C THR A 185 -1.65 7.37 -12.86
N PHE A 186 -1.24 6.46 -11.98
CA PHE A 186 -1.81 6.35 -10.63
C PHE A 186 -1.59 7.61 -9.80
N ILE A 187 -0.40 8.23 -9.87
CA ILE A 187 -0.16 9.47 -9.13
C ILE A 187 -0.95 10.65 -9.71
N GLN A 188 -1.17 10.70 -11.03
CA GLN A 188 -2.02 11.73 -11.64
C GLN A 188 -3.46 11.60 -11.15
N LEU A 189 -4.02 10.39 -11.14
CA LEU A 189 -5.36 10.13 -10.63
C LEU A 189 -5.47 10.44 -9.14
N LEU A 190 -4.45 10.11 -8.34
CA LEU A 190 -4.38 10.44 -6.93
C LEU A 190 -4.43 11.95 -6.70
N VAL A 191 -3.56 12.71 -7.38
CA VAL A 191 -3.53 14.18 -7.26
C VAL A 191 -4.86 14.80 -7.70
N GLN A 192 -5.44 14.32 -8.81
CA GLN A 192 -6.76 14.77 -9.27
C GLN A 192 -7.85 14.50 -8.24
N ARG A 193 -7.87 13.32 -7.62
CA ARG A 193 -8.85 12.99 -6.57
C ARG A 193 -8.70 13.90 -5.35
N ILE A 194 -7.48 14.22 -4.93
CA ILE A 194 -7.22 15.19 -3.85
C ILE A 194 -7.70 16.59 -4.25
N MET A 195 -7.38 17.06 -5.46
CA MET A 195 -7.78 18.40 -5.91
C MET A 195 -9.30 18.58 -6.03
N ASN A 196 -10.02 17.49 -6.29
CA ASN A 196 -11.47 17.49 -6.43
C ASN A 196 -12.20 17.23 -5.09
N ASP A 197 -11.48 16.95 -4.00
CA ASP A 197 -12.07 16.72 -2.69
C ASP A 197 -12.27 18.07 -1.96
N PRO A 198 -13.51 18.52 -1.74
CA PRO A 198 -13.79 19.80 -1.09
C PRO A 198 -13.44 19.81 0.40
N THR A 199 -13.17 18.65 1.01
CA THR A 199 -12.81 18.54 2.43
C THR A 199 -11.32 18.76 2.68
N VAL A 200 -10.52 18.89 1.63
CA VAL A 200 -9.05 18.98 1.70
C VAL A 200 -8.57 20.40 1.38
N ASP A 201 -7.80 21.01 2.28
CA ASP A 201 -6.99 22.18 1.93
C ASP A 201 -5.74 21.71 1.18
N PHE A 202 -5.85 21.70 -0.15
CA PHE A 202 -4.78 21.25 -1.04
C PHE A 202 -3.41 21.88 -0.74
N ARG A 203 -3.37 23.13 -0.27
CA ARG A 203 -2.12 23.88 -0.04
C ARG A 203 -1.61 23.79 1.40
N LYS A 204 -2.47 23.50 2.38
CA LYS A 204 -2.09 23.49 3.80
C LYS A 204 -2.02 22.10 4.43
N ASP A 205 -2.85 21.18 3.98
CA ASP A 205 -2.88 19.84 4.56
C ASP A 205 -1.62 19.07 4.19
N TRP A 206 -1.09 18.28 5.12
CA TRP A 206 0.05 17.41 4.87
C TRP A 206 -0.39 16.04 4.36
N LYS A 207 0.23 15.62 3.26
CA LYS A 207 -0.01 14.33 2.60
C LYS A 207 1.13 13.38 2.90
N MET A 208 0.82 12.16 3.31
CA MET A 208 1.75 11.04 3.30
C MET A 208 1.42 10.12 2.12
N ILE A 209 2.32 10.07 1.13
CA ILE A 209 2.15 9.21 -0.04
C ILE A 209 3.11 8.03 0.07
N THR A 210 2.56 6.82 0.16
CA THR A 210 3.35 5.59 0.11
C THR A 210 3.40 5.07 -1.32
N ILE A 211 4.61 4.76 -1.79
CA ILE A 211 4.86 4.12 -3.08
C ILE A 211 5.45 2.75 -2.79
N MET A 212 4.75 1.69 -3.17
CA MET A 212 5.28 0.34 -3.15
C MET A 212 4.95 -0.33 -4.49
N MET A 213 5.94 -0.37 -5.36
CA MET A 213 5.84 -0.87 -6.72
C MET A 213 7.15 -1.58 -7.08
N GLY A 214 7.12 -2.49 -8.05
CA GLY A 214 8.32 -3.14 -8.57
C GLY A 214 8.29 -4.67 -8.49
N HIS A 215 7.33 -5.25 -7.76
CA HIS A 215 7.25 -6.72 -7.67
C HIS A 215 6.99 -7.34 -9.05
N ASN A 216 6.06 -6.78 -9.83
CA ASN A 216 5.78 -7.28 -11.18
C ASN A 216 6.93 -7.00 -12.16
N ASP A 217 7.62 -5.87 -12.01
CA ASP A 217 8.82 -5.55 -12.80
C ASP A 217 9.93 -6.59 -12.61
N PHE A 218 10.18 -6.97 -11.35
CA PHE A 218 11.30 -7.85 -11.01
C PHE A 218 10.96 -9.34 -11.05
N CYS A 219 9.69 -9.71 -10.82
CA CYS A 219 9.22 -11.10 -10.86
C CYS A 219 8.70 -11.53 -12.23
N THR A 220 8.00 -10.66 -12.96
CA THR A 220 7.30 -11.04 -14.20
C THR A 220 7.97 -10.46 -15.44
N ALA A 221 8.27 -9.16 -15.46
CA ALA A 221 8.83 -8.52 -16.66
C ALA A 221 10.24 -9.03 -16.99
N ASN A 222 11.03 -9.38 -15.97
CA ASN A 222 12.37 -9.95 -16.13
C ASN A 222 12.42 -11.20 -17.02
N CYS A 223 11.34 -12.00 -17.07
CA CYS A 223 11.28 -13.20 -17.93
C CYS A 223 11.39 -12.89 -19.42
N ASN A 224 11.06 -11.67 -19.83
CA ASN A 224 11.01 -11.24 -21.23
C ASN A 224 12.15 -10.28 -21.61
N LEU A 225 13.04 -9.95 -20.66
CA LEU A 225 14.16 -9.05 -20.89
C LEU A 225 15.41 -9.83 -21.26
N LYS A 226 16.17 -9.33 -22.24
CA LYS A 226 17.49 -9.88 -22.58
C LYS A 226 18.49 -9.69 -21.44
N ASN A 227 18.38 -8.57 -20.73
CA ASN A 227 19.20 -8.24 -19.59
C ASN A 227 18.29 -7.88 -18.40
N PRO A 228 18.33 -8.64 -17.29
CA PRO A 228 17.49 -8.35 -16.12
C PRO A 228 17.81 -7.01 -15.46
N TYR A 229 19.02 -6.46 -15.65
CA TYR A 229 19.36 -5.12 -15.16
C TYR A 229 18.54 -4.01 -15.84
N ASP A 230 17.96 -4.27 -17.01
CA ASP A 230 17.10 -3.29 -17.70
C ASP A 230 15.84 -2.98 -16.87
N ALA A 231 15.27 -3.97 -16.17
CA ALA A 231 14.12 -3.76 -15.29
C ALA A 231 14.43 -2.75 -14.17
N LEU A 232 15.63 -2.84 -13.58
CA LEU A 232 16.08 -1.91 -12.54
C LEU A 232 16.20 -0.48 -13.08
N ILE A 233 16.77 -0.33 -14.30
CA ILE A 233 16.94 0.97 -14.94
C ILE A 233 15.58 1.59 -15.29
N MET A 234 14.65 0.81 -15.83
CA MET A 234 13.30 1.26 -16.16
C MET A 234 12.53 1.67 -14.91
N HIS A 235 12.51 0.80 -13.88
CA HIS A 235 11.88 1.09 -12.61
C HIS A 235 12.40 2.39 -11.97
N ALA A 236 13.73 2.59 -11.97
CA ALA A 236 14.33 3.82 -11.45
C ALA A 236 13.91 5.07 -12.23
N LYS A 237 13.82 4.98 -13.57
CA LYS A 237 13.36 6.09 -14.42
C LYS A 237 11.91 6.47 -14.12
N ASP A 238 11.03 5.47 -14.00
CA ASP A 238 9.61 5.69 -13.72
C ASP A 238 9.39 6.25 -12.32
N LEU A 239 10.11 5.74 -11.31
CA LEU A 239 10.07 6.28 -9.95
C LEU A 239 10.53 7.74 -9.91
N VAL A 240 11.65 8.08 -10.58
CA VAL A 240 12.14 9.47 -10.65
C VAL A 240 11.12 10.38 -11.32
N LYS A 241 10.44 9.92 -12.37
CA LYS A 241 9.37 10.67 -13.05
C LYS A 241 8.22 10.98 -12.09
N VAL A 242 7.75 9.99 -11.34
CA VAL A 242 6.69 10.14 -10.32
C VAL A 242 7.11 11.09 -9.20
N LEU A 243 8.31 10.94 -8.65
CA LEU A 243 8.81 11.79 -7.57
C LEU A 243 8.92 13.27 -7.99
N ARG A 244 9.36 13.52 -9.23
CA ARG A 244 9.38 14.89 -9.80
C ARG A 244 7.96 15.44 -9.93
N PHE A 245 7.02 14.63 -10.42
CA PHE A 245 5.63 15.04 -10.52
C PHE A 245 5.02 15.41 -9.16
N ILE A 246 5.24 14.58 -8.13
CA ILE A 246 4.79 14.88 -6.75
C ILE A 246 5.41 16.19 -6.25
N ARG A 247 6.72 16.37 -6.41
CA ARG A 247 7.42 17.60 -5.99
C ARG A 247 6.79 18.85 -6.61
N ASP A 248 6.44 18.77 -7.89
CA ASP A 248 5.98 19.93 -8.66
C ASP A 248 4.47 20.18 -8.50
N ASN A 249 3.68 19.15 -8.20
CA ASN A 249 2.21 19.22 -8.25
C ASN A 249 1.50 18.90 -6.93
N LEU A 250 2.16 18.36 -5.91
CA LEU A 250 1.53 18.01 -4.63
C LEU A 250 2.31 18.62 -3.46
N PRO A 251 1.98 19.86 -3.04
CA PRO A 251 2.69 20.53 -1.96
C PRO A 251 2.46 19.83 -0.62
N ARG A 252 3.39 20.05 0.33
CA ARG A 252 3.32 19.48 1.69
C ARG A 252 3.16 17.96 1.68
N THR A 253 4.08 17.31 0.99
CA THR A 253 4.08 15.85 0.85
C THR A 253 5.31 15.26 1.49
N ILE A 254 5.12 14.25 2.33
CA ILE A 254 6.14 13.27 2.68
C ILE A 254 5.91 12.02 1.83
N VAL A 255 6.96 11.55 1.16
CA VAL A 255 6.90 10.33 0.35
C VAL A 255 7.60 9.20 1.10
N ASN A 256 6.88 8.11 1.32
CA ASN A 256 7.42 6.86 1.85
C ASN A 256 7.63 5.89 0.69
N ILE A 257 8.88 5.56 0.37
CA ILE A 257 9.22 4.62 -0.70
C ILE A 257 9.52 3.28 -0.05
N VAL A 258 8.67 2.28 -0.31
CA VAL A 258 8.84 0.92 0.18
C VAL A 258 9.41 0.08 -0.96
N PRO A 259 10.64 -0.45 -0.84
CA PRO A 259 11.21 -1.30 -1.87
C PRO A 259 10.46 -2.63 -1.94
N PRO A 260 10.44 -3.30 -3.12
CA PRO A 260 10.00 -4.68 -3.22
C PRO A 260 10.80 -5.58 -2.28
N TYR A 261 10.14 -6.55 -1.65
CA TYR A 261 10.84 -7.52 -0.80
C TYR A 261 11.73 -8.46 -1.62
N ALA A 262 12.78 -8.96 -1.01
CA ALA A 262 13.64 -9.94 -1.65
C ALA A 262 12.92 -11.28 -1.73
N ALA A 263 12.87 -11.89 -2.91
CA ALA A 263 12.24 -13.20 -3.11
C ALA A 263 12.88 -14.31 -2.25
N THR A 264 14.15 -14.13 -1.86
CA THR A 264 14.85 -15.00 -0.92
C THR A 264 14.20 -15.03 0.45
N ASP A 265 13.67 -13.90 0.94
CA ASP A 265 13.03 -13.83 2.25
C ASP A 265 11.73 -14.62 2.25
N LEU A 266 10.94 -14.49 1.17
CA LEU A 266 9.74 -15.28 0.97
C LEU A 266 10.04 -16.78 0.90
N TRP A 267 11.04 -17.17 0.09
CA TRP A 267 11.48 -18.56 0.01
C TRP A 267 11.92 -19.07 1.39
N ASN A 268 12.71 -18.30 2.12
CA ASN A 268 13.21 -18.71 3.43
C ASN A 268 12.08 -18.86 4.45
N SER A 269 11.07 -17.98 4.45
CA SER A 269 9.94 -18.07 5.37
C SER A 269 8.95 -19.21 5.06
N LEU A 270 8.76 -19.53 3.78
CA LEU A 270 7.82 -20.55 3.33
C LEU A 270 8.46 -21.93 3.20
N MET A 271 9.65 -22.00 2.60
CA MET A 271 10.34 -23.22 2.16
C MET A 271 11.65 -23.46 2.91
N GLY A 272 12.29 -22.41 3.44
CA GLY A 272 13.58 -22.48 4.13
C GLY A 272 13.46 -22.98 5.57
N THR A 273 14.20 -24.05 5.86
CA THR A 273 14.26 -24.82 7.12
C THR A 273 13.15 -25.86 7.29
N SER A 274 13.59 -27.09 7.57
CA SER A 274 12.78 -28.19 8.06
C SER A 274 11.78 -27.70 9.11
N TYR A 275 10.53 -28.16 9.03
CA TYR A 275 9.49 -28.07 10.07
C TYR A 275 10.12 -27.86 11.47
N GLY A 276 10.21 -26.61 11.95
CA GLY A 276 10.67 -26.31 13.32
C GLY A 276 11.78 -25.26 13.51
N ARG A 277 12.40 -24.67 12.47
CA ARG A 277 13.36 -23.55 12.65
C ARG A 277 13.05 -22.32 11.80
N LYS A 278 11.77 -21.95 11.70
CA LYS A 278 11.42 -20.61 11.21
C LYS A 278 11.94 -19.59 12.21
N THR A 279 12.78 -18.66 11.77
CA THR A 279 13.14 -17.48 12.56
C THR A 279 11.85 -16.68 12.81
N VAL A 280 11.39 -16.70 14.05
CA VAL A 280 10.38 -15.75 14.57
C VAL A 280 11.00 -14.39 14.89
N ASP A 281 12.32 -14.30 14.82
CA ASP A 281 13.08 -13.06 14.92
C ASP A 281 12.97 -12.29 13.59
N ILE A 282 11.75 -11.84 13.29
CA ILE A 282 11.59 -10.64 12.47
C ILE A 282 12.10 -9.56 13.38
N ASP A 283 13.32 -9.08 13.14
CA ASP A 283 14.06 -8.06 13.90
C ASP A 283 13.09 -7.05 14.54
N GLY A 284 12.63 -7.42 15.74
CA GLY A 284 11.31 -7.07 16.24
C GLY A 284 11.43 -5.78 17.01
N ASN A 285 11.92 -4.75 16.33
CA ASN A 285 12.07 -3.45 16.94
C ASN A 285 10.70 -3.04 17.47
N LYS A 286 10.62 -2.97 18.81
CA LYS A 286 9.52 -2.39 19.55
C LYS A 286 9.11 -1.10 18.85
N LEU A 287 7.80 -0.90 18.61
CA LEU A 287 7.29 0.32 17.99
C LEU A 287 7.93 1.54 18.66
N ILE A 288 8.72 2.28 17.88
CA ILE A 288 9.46 3.43 18.39
C ILE A 288 8.52 4.63 18.42
N CYS A 289 8.07 4.96 19.61
CA CYS A 289 7.15 6.09 19.83
C CYS A 289 7.89 7.43 19.82
N PRO A 290 7.30 8.50 19.25
CA PRO A 290 7.83 9.86 19.39
C PRO A 290 7.91 10.28 20.87
N THR A 291 8.91 11.08 21.21
CA THR A 291 9.09 11.64 22.56
C THR A 291 8.94 13.17 22.52
N GLU A 292 8.87 13.83 23.68
CA GLU A 292 8.86 15.30 23.73
C GLU A 292 10.17 15.91 23.20
N GLU A 293 11.30 15.24 23.43
CA GLU A 293 12.61 15.62 22.88
C GLU A 293 12.68 15.41 21.36
N HIS A 294 12.01 14.38 20.85
CA HIS A 294 12.04 13.97 19.45
C HIS A 294 10.63 13.64 18.91
N PRO A 295 9.78 14.66 18.73
CA PRO A 295 8.37 14.45 18.37
C PRO A 295 8.14 14.26 16.87
N TYR A 296 9.20 14.36 16.06
CA TYR A 296 9.09 14.44 14.61
C TYR A 296 9.32 13.11 13.91
N ILE A 297 8.66 12.91 12.76
CA ILE A 297 8.97 11.84 11.82
C ILE A 297 10.42 11.98 11.35
N CYS A 298 11.14 10.86 11.35
CA CYS A 298 12.54 10.84 10.99
C CYS A 298 12.73 10.93 9.47
N THR A 299 13.67 11.79 9.11
CA THR A 299 14.07 12.10 7.74
C THR A 299 15.60 12.20 7.70
N LYS A 300 16.21 12.18 6.53
CA LYS A 300 17.68 12.28 6.40
C LYS A 300 18.29 13.51 7.10
N ARG A 301 17.56 14.62 7.24
CA ARG A 301 18.10 15.85 7.87
C ARG A 301 17.97 15.89 9.39
N ASN A 302 16.90 15.32 9.97
CA ASN A 302 16.72 15.24 11.43
C ASN A 302 17.11 13.86 11.99
N SER A 303 17.60 12.93 11.15
CA SER A 303 17.94 11.56 11.55
C SER A 303 19.01 11.47 12.63
N ARG A 304 19.97 12.41 12.70
CA ARG A 304 20.96 12.41 13.79
C ARG A 304 20.30 12.54 15.16
N GLN A 305 19.26 13.36 15.27
CA GLN A 305 18.49 13.53 16.49
C GLN A 305 17.63 12.29 16.75
N CYS A 306 17.01 11.74 15.70
CA CYS A 306 16.27 10.48 15.81
C CYS A 306 17.13 9.30 16.27
N ASN A 307 18.34 9.14 15.74
CA ASN A 307 19.22 8.02 16.08
C ASN A 307 19.65 8.06 17.55
N VAL A 308 19.89 9.27 18.09
CA VAL A 308 20.14 9.45 19.53
C VAL A 308 18.93 9.00 20.35
N ALA A 309 17.72 9.37 19.91
CA ALA A 309 16.47 8.93 20.54
C ALA A 309 16.30 7.40 20.49
N MET A 310 16.50 6.80 19.32
CA MET A 310 16.37 5.35 19.10
C MET A 310 17.35 4.57 19.97
N ASN A 311 18.62 5.00 20.04
CA ASN A 311 19.63 4.37 20.88
C ASN A 311 19.33 4.49 22.39
N LYS A 312 18.64 5.54 22.82
CA LYS A 312 18.18 5.72 24.22
C LYS A 312 16.94 4.87 24.56
N ILE A 313 16.17 4.45 23.55
CA ILE A 313 14.97 3.61 23.71
C ILE A 313 15.34 2.11 23.63
N MET A 314 16.39 1.76 22.89
CA MET A 314 16.84 0.37 22.69
C MET A 314 17.83 -0.13 23.75
N ASN A 315 18.40 0.75 24.59
CA ASN A 315 19.25 0.41 25.73
C ASN A 315 18.53 0.68 27.05
#